data_AF-A0A165N0E4-F1
#
_entry.id   AF-A0A165N0E4-F1
#
_cell.length_a   1.000
_cell.length_b   1.000
_cell.length_c   1.000
_cell.angle_alpha   90.00
_cell.angle_beta   90.00
_cell.angle_gamma   90.00
#
_symmetry.space_group_name_H-M   'P 1'
#
loop_
_entity.id
_entity.type
_entity.pdbx_description
1 polymer ?
#
loop_
_entity_poly.entity_id
_entity_poly.type
_entity_poly.pdbx_seq_one_letter_code
_entity_poly.pdbx_strand_id
1 'polypeptide(L)'
;KRPFPALGECNYGSWADDMEAYLKTLNLWDVTDDPTAAPLPVDAANPTTEERKEVRDWEMLGLYCIRHISASGQIWLAVEDGQKVHVKDVKNDPAKMWLKLKEVHVQQKPGMHFNTYDALLGLRKLEGESLASLMAQADKAMQDIRALHPRDFTIDSLNNDLTSMALIRALPSEYNNFISSLLL
;
A
#
# COMPACT_ATOMS: atom_id res chain seq x y z
N LYS A 1 14.43 7.86 17.73
CA LYS A 1 13.10 8.46 17.47
C LYS A 1 12.90 8.47 15.97
N ARG A 2 11.72 8.08 15.48
CA ARG A 2 11.40 8.07 14.05
C ARG A 2 11.19 9.51 13.55
N PRO A 3 11.70 9.89 12.37
CA PRO A 3 11.66 11.28 11.90
C PRO A 3 10.37 11.64 11.14
N PHE A 4 9.41 10.74 10.99
CA PHE A 4 8.17 10.92 10.21
C PHE A 4 6.93 10.37 10.95
N PRO A 5 5.71 10.80 10.57
CA PRO A 5 4.45 10.37 11.19
C PRO A 5 4.17 8.86 11.09
N ALA A 6 3.44 8.30 12.04
CA ALA A 6 2.97 6.91 12.00
C ALA A 6 2.01 6.65 10.83
N LEU A 7 1.93 5.39 10.37
CA LEU A 7 0.92 4.98 9.42
C LEU A 7 -0.44 5.02 10.10
N GLY A 8 -1.25 5.99 9.70
CA GLY A 8 -2.67 6.09 10.00
C GLY A 8 -3.50 5.73 8.77
N GLU A 9 -4.79 6.05 8.81
CA GLU A 9 -5.75 5.64 7.78
C GLU A 9 -5.49 6.28 6.41
N CYS A 10 -5.05 7.55 6.40
CA CYS A 10 -5.06 8.37 5.18
C CYS A 10 -3.68 8.78 4.64
N ASN A 11 -2.58 8.31 5.23
CA ASN A 11 -1.23 8.79 4.90
C ASN A 11 -0.30 7.73 4.30
N TYR A 12 -0.84 6.60 3.84
CA TYR A 12 -0.03 5.48 3.34
C TYR A 12 0.96 5.88 2.24
N GLY A 13 0.57 6.75 1.29
CA GLY A 13 1.46 7.16 0.20
C GLY A 13 2.74 7.86 0.69
N SER A 14 2.60 8.90 1.51
CA SER A 14 3.74 9.59 2.13
C SER A 14 4.48 8.71 3.12
N TRP A 15 3.76 7.88 3.89
CA TRP A 15 4.36 6.98 4.85
C TRP A 15 5.22 5.91 4.18
N ALA A 16 4.78 5.35 3.05
CA ALA A 16 5.51 4.32 2.33
C ALA A 16 6.85 4.87 1.82
N ASP A 17 6.84 6.05 1.19
CA ASP A 17 8.06 6.73 0.73
C ASP A 17 9.03 7.00 1.89
N ASP A 18 8.52 7.55 3.00
CA ASP A 18 9.33 7.89 4.18
C ASP A 18 9.87 6.64 4.90
N MET A 19 9.05 5.59 5.01
CA MET A 19 9.42 4.34 5.66
C MET A 19 10.44 3.55 4.84
N GLU A 20 10.29 3.50 3.52
CA GLU A 20 11.28 2.93 2.61
C GLU A 20 12.62 3.67 2.75
N ALA A 21 12.61 5.00 2.67
CA ALA A 21 13.80 5.81 2.84
C ALA A 21 14.47 5.53 4.20
N TYR A 22 13.67 5.44 5.26
CA TYR A 22 14.15 5.13 6.60
C TYR A 22 14.81 3.74 6.69
N LEU A 23 14.17 2.70 6.15
CA LEU A 23 14.75 1.35 6.13
C LEU A 23 16.03 1.29 5.30
N LYS A 24 16.13 2.05 4.20
CA LYS A 24 17.36 2.19 3.42
C LYS A 24 18.49 2.81 4.25
N THR A 25 18.23 3.83 5.06
CA THR A 25 19.26 4.40 5.97
C THR A 25 19.78 3.39 7.00
N LEU A 26 18.98 2.37 7.32
CA LEU A 26 19.32 1.31 8.26
C LEU A 26 19.88 0.04 7.57
N ASN A 27 20.00 0.03 6.24
CA ASN A 27 20.31 -1.16 5.44
C ASN A 27 19.36 -2.34 5.75
N LEU A 28 18.07 -2.06 5.84
CA LEU A 28 17.01 -3.05 6.13
C LEU A 28 16.01 -3.22 4.97
N TRP A 29 16.14 -2.45 3.89
CA TRP A 29 15.15 -2.44 2.80
C TRP A 29 15.12 -3.72 1.96
N ASP A 30 16.27 -4.35 1.78
CA ASP A 30 16.44 -5.57 0.99
C ASP A 30 15.68 -6.77 1.56
N VAL A 31 15.51 -6.84 2.88
CA VAL A 31 14.71 -7.90 3.53
C VAL A 31 13.20 -7.60 3.56
N THR A 32 12.79 -6.42 3.08
CA THR A 32 11.39 -5.99 3.00
C THR A 32 10.80 -6.01 1.58
N ASP A 33 11.61 -5.71 0.57
CA ASP A 33 11.15 -5.51 -0.82
C ASP A 33 11.03 -6.82 -1.62
N ASP A 34 11.83 -7.84 -1.28
CA ASP A 34 11.87 -9.11 -2.01
C ASP A 34 12.02 -10.33 -1.07
N PRO A 35 11.00 -11.21 -0.94
CA PRO A 35 11.08 -12.44 -0.16
C PRO A 35 12.02 -13.50 -0.75
N THR A 36 12.56 -13.28 -1.96
CA THR A 36 13.39 -14.23 -2.72
C THR A 36 14.89 -13.91 -2.70
N ALA A 37 15.29 -12.76 -2.14
CA ALA A 37 16.67 -12.26 -2.17
C ALA A 37 17.63 -12.94 -1.16
N ALA A 38 17.38 -14.18 -0.74
CA ALA A 38 18.28 -14.94 0.13
C ALA A 38 19.31 -15.71 -0.73
N PRO A 39 20.63 -15.47 -0.59
CA PRO A 39 21.63 -16.29 -1.26
C PRO A 39 21.79 -17.64 -0.54
N LEU A 40 21.54 -18.75 -1.26
CA LEU A 40 21.84 -20.11 -0.80
C LEU A 40 23.16 -20.60 -1.43
N PRO A 41 24.08 -21.23 -0.66
CA PRO A 41 25.44 -21.41 -1.16
C PRO A 41 25.80 -22.89 -1.54
N VAL A 42 26.76 -23.10 -2.48
CA VAL A 42 26.83 -24.28 -3.40
C VAL A 42 27.51 -25.61 -2.94
N ASP A 43 28.82 -25.77 -2.63
CA ASP A 43 29.54 -27.03 -2.19
C ASP A 43 29.67 -27.20 -0.66
N ALA A 44 30.33 -28.24 -0.06
CA ALA A 44 30.42 -28.55 1.40
C ALA A 44 31.64 -29.38 1.94
N ALA A 45 32.59 -29.92 1.16
CA ALA A 45 33.30 -31.17 1.58
C ALA A 45 34.85 -31.19 1.79
N ASN A 46 35.56 -30.09 1.93
CA ASN A 46 36.95 -30.01 2.47
C ASN A 46 36.97 -28.82 3.49
N PRO A 47 38.01 -28.46 4.28
CA PRO A 47 38.01 -27.16 4.99
C PRO A 47 38.32 -26.04 3.97
N THR A 48 37.47 -26.05 2.97
CA THR A 48 37.40 -25.26 1.77
C THR A 48 36.52 -24.08 2.10
N THR A 49 35.84 -23.54 1.11
CA THR A 49 34.85 -22.49 1.29
C THR A 49 33.93 -22.79 2.48
N GLU A 50 33.68 -24.05 2.86
CA GLU A 50 32.51 -24.53 3.60
C GLU A 50 32.50 -24.53 5.13
N GLU A 51 33.59 -24.76 5.84
CA GLU A 51 33.58 -24.53 7.30
C GLU A 51 33.58 -23.02 7.61
N ARG A 52 34.28 -22.24 6.77
CA ARG A 52 34.13 -20.78 6.77
C ARG A 52 32.74 -20.37 6.29
N LYS A 53 32.11 -21.12 5.39
CA LYS A 53 30.73 -20.91 4.93
C LYS A 53 29.79 -21.22 6.07
N GLU A 54 29.99 -22.26 6.87
CA GLU A 54 29.09 -22.62 7.97
C GLU A 54 29.15 -21.57 9.08
N VAL A 55 30.33 -21.10 9.50
CA VAL A 55 30.44 -19.94 10.40
C VAL A 55 29.88 -18.69 9.76
N ARG A 56 30.19 -18.40 8.49
CA ARG A 56 29.61 -17.27 7.76
C ARG A 56 28.11 -17.44 7.51
N ASP A 57 27.57 -18.66 7.49
CA ASP A 57 26.18 -18.98 7.22
C ASP A 57 25.44 -18.90 8.54
N TRP A 58 26.01 -19.31 9.67
CA TRP A 58 25.47 -19.01 11.00
C TRP A 58 25.55 -17.51 11.31
N GLU A 59 26.63 -16.83 10.94
CA GLU A 59 26.78 -15.38 11.05
C GLU A 59 25.86 -14.65 10.06
N MET A 60 25.68 -15.14 8.84
CA MET A 60 24.81 -14.54 7.82
C MET A 60 23.35 -14.85 8.09
N LEU A 61 23.01 -16.06 8.54
CA LEU A 61 21.67 -16.43 9.01
C LEU A 61 21.35 -15.69 10.30
N GLY A 62 22.31 -15.52 11.21
CA GLY A 62 22.19 -14.69 12.40
C GLY A 62 21.97 -13.22 12.05
N LEU A 63 22.79 -12.67 11.16
CA LEU A 63 22.66 -11.31 10.65
C LEU A 63 21.35 -11.12 9.87
N TYR A 64 20.95 -12.11 9.06
CA TYR A 64 19.70 -12.14 8.32
C TYR A 64 18.52 -12.15 9.28
N CYS A 65 18.51 -13.01 10.30
CA CYS A 65 17.48 -13.03 11.35
C CYS A 65 17.42 -11.70 12.09
N ILE A 66 18.57 -11.14 12.49
CA ILE A 66 18.64 -9.84 13.16
C ILE A 66 18.06 -8.74 12.28
N ARG A 67 18.38 -8.72 10.98
CA ARG A 67 17.87 -7.75 10.02
C ARG A 67 16.37 -7.92 9.80
N HIS A 68 15.87 -9.15 9.68
CA HIS A 68 14.44 -9.45 9.58
C HIS A 68 13.67 -8.96 10.81
N ILE A 69 14.12 -9.33 12.01
CA ILE A 69 13.52 -8.91 13.27
C ILE A 69 13.59 -7.38 13.43
N SER A 70 14.72 -6.77 13.05
CA SER A 70 14.90 -5.33 13.11
C SER A 70 13.96 -4.61 12.15
N ALA A 71 13.87 -5.05 10.90
CA ALA A 71 12.97 -4.46 9.91
C ALA A 71 11.50 -4.59 10.36
N SER A 72 11.10 -5.76 10.83
CA SER A 72 9.76 -5.98 11.40
C SER A 72 9.48 -5.06 12.58
N GLY A 73 10.46 -4.90 13.48
CA GLY A 73 10.37 -3.98 14.61
C GLY A 73 10.24 -2.53 14.18
N GLN A 74 11.01 -2.09 13.19
CA GLN A 74 10.91 -0.73 12.65
C GLN A 74 9.55 -0.48 12.00
N ILE A 75 9.06 -1.41 11.16
CA ILE A 75 7.71 -1.30 10.56
C ILE A 75 6.66 -1.25 11.66
N TRP A 76 6.71 -2.16 12.64
CA TRP A 76 5.75 -2.19 13.74
C TRP A 76 5.70 -0.87 14.53
N LEU A 77 6.86 -0.28 14.81
CA LEU A 77 6.96 1.02 15.49
C LEU A 77 6.52 2.20 14.62
N ALA A 78 6.49 2.01 13.31
CA ALA A 78 6.05 3.00 12.34
C ALA A 78 4.55 2.97 12.04
N VAL A 79 3.79 2.06 12.66
CA VAL A 79 2.36 1.86 12.42
C VAL A 79 1.56 2.27 13.68
N GLU A 80 0.43 2.95 13.50
CA GLU A 80 -0.47 3.29 14.61
C GLU A 80 -1.18 2.06 15.18
N ASP A 81 -1.61 2.13 16.44
CA ASP A 81 -2.23 0.98 17.12
C ASP A 81 -3.50 0.48 16.42
N GLY A 82 -4.29 1.39 15.82
CA GLY A 82 -5.47 1.02 15.02
C GLY A 82 -5.13 0.21 13.76
N GLN A 83 -3.95 0.44 13.17
CA GLN A 83 -3.53 -0.20 11.93
C GLN A 83 -2.73 -1.50 12.17
N LYS A 84 -2.15 -1.68 13.37
CA LYS A 84 -1.37 -2.88 13.75
C LYS A 84 -2.16 -4.18 13.68
N VAL A 85 -3.49 -4.12 13.81
CA VAL A 85 -4.37 -5.30 13.70
C VAL A 85 -4.17 -6.04 12.38
N HIS A 86 -3.84 -5.33 11.30
CA HIS A 86 -3.68 -5.90 9.97
C HIS A 86 -2.41 -6.74 9.78
N VAL A 87 -1.38 -6.50 10.61
CA VAL A 87 -0.06 -7.13 10.47
C VAL A 87 0.34 -8.00 11.66
N LYS A 88 -0.51 -8.13 12.66
CA LYS A 88 -0.19 -8.84 13.92
C LYS A 88 0.23 -10.29 13.71
N ASP A 89 -0.41 -10.98 12.76
CA ASP A 89 -0.15 -12.40 12.48
C ASP A 89 1.11 -12.62 11.62
N VAL A 90 1.57 -11.57 10.94
CA VAL A 90 2.78 -11.59 10.08
C VAL A 90 3.92 -10.76 10.67
N LYS A 91 3.82 -10.37 11.95
CA LYS A 91 4.73 -9.40 12.60
C LYS A 91 6.22 -9.74 12.62
N ASN A 92 6.59 -10.98 12.28
CA ASN A 92 7.99 -11.44 12.25
C ASN A 92 8.56 -11.52 10.83
N ASP A 93 7.75 -11.18 9.83
CA ASP A 93 8.11 -11.22 8.42
C ASP A 93 7.87 -9.82 7.82
N PRO A 94 8.92 -9.00 7.70
CA PRO A 94 8.80 -7.61 7.31
C PRO A 94 8.34 -7.46 5.85
N ALA A 95 8.64 -8.41 4.96
CA ALA A 95 8.12 -8.43 3.60
C ALA A 95 6.61 -8.69 3.59
N LYS A 96 6.13 -9.68 4.37
CA LYS A 96 4.68 -9.92 4.52
C LYS A 96 3.97 -8.74 5.20
N MET A 97 4.60 -8.09 6.19
CA MET A 97 4.05 -6.88 6.81
C MET A 97 3.89 -5.77 5.77
N TRP A 98 4.93 -5.51 4.98
CA TRP A 98 4.92 -4.49 3.94
C TRP A 98 3.82 -4.73 2.91
N LEU A 99 3.76 -5.96 2.37
CA LEU A 99 2.73 -6.35 1.41
C LEU A 99 1.33 -6.19 1.99
N LYS A 100 1.11 -6.59 3.25
CA LYS A 100 -0.21 -6.53 3.86
C LYS A 100 -0.68 -5.09 4.12
N LEU A 101 0.23 -4.21 4.53
CA LEU A 101 -0.08 -2.78 4.68
C LEU A 101 -0.38 -2.15 3.32
N LYS A 102 0.40 -2.49 2.28
CA LYS A 102 0.13 -2.07 0.91
C LYS A 102 -1.26 -2.52 0.47
N GLU A 103 -1.60 -3.79 0.64
CA GLU A 103 -2.93 -4.31 0.33
C GLU A 103 -4.03 -3.53 1.03
N VAL A 104 -3.97 -3.40 2.36
CA VAL A 104 -5.04 -2.76 3.14
C VAL A 104 -5.24 -1.31 2.74
N HIS A 105 -4.16 -0.52 2.63
CA HIS A 105 -4.29 0.91 2.37
C HIS A 105 -4.47 1.25 0.88
N VAL A 106 -4.02 0.39 -0.04
CA VAL A 106 -4.33 0.53 -1.46
C VAL A 106 -5.76 0.05 -1.75
N GLN A 107 -6.24 -1.00 -1.06
CA GLN A 107 -7.63 -1.50 -1.16
C GLN A 107 -8.65 -0.68 -0.34
N GLN A 108 -8.24 0.25 0.51
CA GLN A 108 -9.17 1.26 1.08
C GLN A 108 -9.44 2.42 0.12
N LYS A 109 -8.61 2.62 -0.91
CA LYS A 109 -8.85 3.63 -1.95
C LYS A 109 -9.99 3.35 -2.95
N PRO A 110 -10.40 2.12 -3.31
CA PRO A 110 -11.43 1.85 -4.31
C PRO A 110 -12.77 2.51 -3.99
N GLY A 111 -13.20 2.54 -2.71
CA GLY A 111 -14.45 3.18 -2.32
C GLY A 111 -14.40 4.71 -2.46
N MET A 112 -13.30 5.32 -2.06
CA MET A 112 -13.07 6.77 -2.18
C MET A 112 -12.92 7.22 -3.65
N HIS A 113 -12.26 6.39 -4.48
CA HIS A 113 -12.19 6.59 -5.93
C HIS A 113 -13.58 6.42 -6.56
N PHE A 114 -14.29 5.34 -6.27
CA PHE A 114 -15.64 5.12 -6.81
C PHE A 114 -16.58 6.27 -6.43
N ASN A 115 -16.57 6.73 -5.17
CA ASN A 115 -17.36 7.87 -4.70
C ASN A 115 -17.06 9.17 -5.45
N THR A 116 -15.78 9.50 -5.69
CA THR A 116 -15.41 10.75 -6.38
C THR A 116 -15.80 10.74 -7.85
N TYR A 117 -15.65 9.59 -8.52
CA TYR A 117 -16.14 9.45 -9.89
C TYR A 117 -17.67 9.34 -9.98
N ASP A 118 -18.34 8.75 -9.00
CA ASP A 118 -19.81 8.74 -8.93
C ASP A 118 -20.37 10.15 -8.72
N ALA A 119 -19.73 10.96 -7.87
CA ALA A 119 -20.07 12.37 -7.72
C ALA A 119 -19.95 13.15 -9.03
N LEU A 120 -18.85 12.97 -9.78
CA LEU A 120 -18.65 13.64 -11.08
C LEU A 120 -19.70 13.19 -12.12
N LEU A 121 -19.87 11.88 -12.29
CA LEU A 121 -20.74 11.31 -13.32
C LEU A 121 -22.23 11.42 -12.96
N GLY A 122 -22.54 11.57 -11.67
CA GLY A 122 -23.87 11.80 -11.13
C GLY A 122 -24.31 13.27 -11.17
N LEU A 123 -23.44 14.21 -11.56
CA LEU A 123 -23.80 15.63 -11.66
C LEU A 123 -25.01 15.82 -12.58
N ARG A 124 -26.04 16.47 -12.04
CA ARG A 124 -27.22 16.89 -12.79
C ARG A 124 -27.52 18.34 -12.45
N LYS A 125 -27.77 19.14 -13.49
CA LYS A 125 -28.19 20.52 -13.32
C LYS A 125 -29.50 20.57 -12.52
N LEU A 126 -29.50 21.32 -11.42
CA LEU A 126 -30.71 21.52 -10.63
C LEU A 126 -31.61 22.62 -11.22
N GLU A 127 -32.88 22.62 -10.82
CA GLU A 127 -33.83 23.68 -11.16
C GLU A 127 -33.40 24.99 -10.46
N GLY A 128 -33.36 26.10 -11.19
CA GLY A 128 -32.86 27.38 -10.68
C GLY A 128 -31.33 27.51 -10.60
N GLU A 129 -30.56 26.44 -10.80
CA GLU A 129 -29.09 26.50 -10.82
C GLU A 129 -28.56 27.16 -12.11
N SER A 130 -27.52 27.98 -11.98
CA SER A 130 -26.80 28.59 -13.10
C SER A 130 -25.76 27.62 -13.69
N LEU A 131 -25.46 27.77 -15.00
CA LEU A 131 -24.42 26.95 -15.64
C LEU A 131 -23.05 27.14 -15.01
N ALA A 132 -22.74 28.35 -14.52
CA ALA A 132 -21.47 28.63 -13.84
C ALA A 132 -21.33 27.85 -12.52
N SER A 133 -22.43 27.68 -11.77
CA SER A 133 -22.45 26.85 -10.54
C SER A 133 -22.16 25.39 -10.87
N LEU A 134 -22.83 24.84 -11.89
CA LEU A 134 -22.61 23.46 -12.32
C LEU A 134 -21.17 23.23 -12.81
N MET A 135 -20.60 24.19 -13.55
CA MET A 135 -19.19 24.13 -13.98
C MET A 135 -18.24 24.13 -12.79
N ALA A 136 -18.47 24.98 -11.79
CA ALA A 136 -17.63 25.01 -10.59
C ALA A 136 -17.70 23.69 -9.80
N GLN A 137 -18.86 23.03 -9.77
CA GLN A 137 -19.01 21.69 -9.17
C GLN A 137 -18.24 20.63 -9.95
N ALA A 138 -18.31 20.64 -11.28
CA ALA A 138 -17.54 19.73 -12.13
C ALA A 138 -16.03 19.92 -11.96
N ASP A 139 -15.56 21.17 -11.91
CA ASP A 139 -14.16 21.50 -11.65
C ASP A 139 -13.71 20.99 -10.27
N LYS A 140 -14.54 21.18 -9.25
CA LYS A 140 -14.27 20.69 -7.90
C LYS A 140 -14.19 19.15 -7.86
N ALA A 141 -15.15 18.45 -8.46
CA ALA A 141 -15.15 16.99 -8.54
C ALA A 141 -13.90 16.46 -9.27
N MET A 142 -13.47 17.12 -10.36
CA MET A 142 -12.23 16.76 -11.06
C MET A 142 -10.96 17.03 -10.24
N GLN A 143 -10.94 18.09 -9.43
CA GLN A 143 -9.83 18.33 -8.50
C GLN A 143 -9.75 17.25 -7.42
N ASP A 144 -10.90 16.82 -6.90
CA ASP A 144 -10.97 15.78 -5.88
C ASP A 144 -10.49 14.42 -6.43
N ILE A 145 -10.88 14.07 -7.66
CA ILE A 145 -10.34 12.89 -8.37
C ILE A 145 -8.81 12.96 -8.50
N ARG A 146 -8.28 14.11 -8.95
CA ARG A 146 -6.83 14.30 -9.10
C ARG A 146 -6.07 14.24 -7.78
N ALA A 147 -6.69 14.65 -6.68
CA ALA A 147 -6.08 14.59 -5.36
C ALA A 147 -5.90 13.14 -4.86
N LEU A 148 -6.72 12.20 -5.37
CA LEU A 148 -6.64 10.79 -5.02
C LEU A 148 -5.68 9.99 -5.92
N HIS A 149 -5.36 10.53 -7.10
CA HIS A 149 -4.45 9.88 -8.03
C HIS A 149 -3.02 9.79 -7.45
N PRO A 150 -2.38 8.62 -7.53
CA PRO A 150 -0.96 8.49 -7.22
C PRO A 150 -0.09 9.25 -8.24
N ARG A 151 1.16 9.55 -7.87
CA ARG A 151 2.07 10.37 -8.69
C ARG A 151 2.38 9.76 -10.06
N ASP A 152 2.27 8.44 -10.18
CA ASP A 152 2.50 7.64 -11.38
C ASP A 152 1.20 7.23 -12.09
N PHE A 153 0.08 7.91 -11.83
CA PHE A 153 -1.20 7.59 -12.46
C PHE A 153 -1.12 7.68 -13.99
N THR A 154 -1.47 6.57 -14.65
CA THR A 154 -1.39 6.43 -16.11
C THR A 154 -2.77 6.42 -16.76
N ILE A 155 -2.81 6.52 -18.09
CA ILE A 155 -4.04 6.28 -18.86
C ILE A 155 -4.60 4.87 -18.61
N ASP A 156 -3.74 3.87 -18.43
CA ASP A 156 -4.19 2.50 -18.14
C ASP A 156 -4.84 2.41 -16.75
N SER A 157 -4.32 3.16 -15.77
CA SER A 157 -4.95 3.32 -14.46
C SER A 157 -6.36 3.89 -14.59
N LEU A 158 -6.55 4.93 -15.42
CA LEU A 158 -7.87 5.50 -15.71
C LEU A 158 -8.81 4.50 -16.40
N ASN A 159 -8.33 3.76 -17.39
CA ASN A 159 -9.13 2.76 -18.10
C ASN A 159 -9.61 1.64 -17.15
N ASN A 160 -8.76 1.23 -16.21
CA ASN A 160 -9.11 0.25 -15.18
C ASN A 160 -10.17 0.78 -14.22
N ASP A 161 -10.04 2.03 -13.76
CA ASP A 161 -11.04 2.69 -12.90
C ASP A 161 -12.39 2.78 -13.61
N LEU A 162 -12.41 3.22 -14.89
CA LEU A 162 -13.63 3.30 -15.70
C LEU A 162 -14.28 1.94 -15.93
N THR A 163 -13.49 0.90 -16.22
CA THR A 163 -13.97 -0.47 -16.39
C THR A 163 -14.61 -0.97 -15.10
N SER A 164 -13.96 -0.74 -13.96
CA SER A 164 -14.47 -1.13 -12.65
C SER A 164 -15.79 -0.44 -12.33
N MET A 165 -15.92 0.87 -12.60
CA MET A 165 -17.18 1.60 -12.44
C MET A 165 -18.30 1.08 -13.32
N ALA A 166 -18.00 0.81 -14.59
CA ALA A 166 -18.99 0.27 -15.51
C ALA A 166 -19.51 -1.10 -15.03
N LEU A 167 -18.62 -1.96 -14.53
CA LEU A 167 -18.98 -3.25 -13.96
C LEU A 167 -19.84 -3.08 -12.70
N ILE A 168 -19.43 -2.22 -11.76
CA ILE A 168 -20.20 -1.96 -10.52
C ILE A 168 -21.61 -1.45 -10.85
N ARG A 169 -21.74 -0.52 -11.81
CA ARG A 169 -23.04 0.02 -12.25
C ARG A 169 -23.90 -0.98 -13.05
N ALA A 170 -23.28 -2.00 -13.64
CA ALA A 170 -23.99 -3.05 -14.37
C ALA A 170 -24.56 -4.15 -13.46
N LEU A 171 -24.19 -4.16 -12.16
CA LEU A 171 -24.66 -5.16 -11.22
C LEU A 171 -26.18 -4.99 -10.93
N PRO A 172 -26.94 -6.10 -10.87
CA PRO A 172 -28.35 -6.06 -10.48
C PRO A 172 -28.53 -5.70 -8.99
N SER A 173 -29.75 -5.32 -8.61
CA SER A 173 -30.07 -4.81 -7.27
C SER A 173 -29.81 -5.79 -6.12
N GLU A 174 -29.68 -7.10 -6.40
CA GLU A 174 -29.24 -8.11 -5.44
C GLU A 174 -27.82 -7.87 -4.90
N TYR A 175 -26.99 -7.08 -5.60
CA TYR A 175 -25.66 -6.65 -5.15
C TYR A 175 -25.66 -5.29 -4.47
N ASN A 176 -26.82 -4.69 -4.16
CA ASN A 176 -26.90 -3.36 -3.53
C ASN A 176 -26.12 -3.28 -2.21
N ASN A 177 -26.11 -4.35 -1.40
CA ASN A 177 -25.32 -4.37 -0.15
C ASN A 177 -23.82 -4.21 -0.42
N PHE A 178 -23.33 -4.85 -1.50
CA PHE A 178 -21.93 -4.72 -1.92
C PHE A 178 -21.67 -3.30 -2.45
N ILE A 179 -22.54 -2.76 -3.30
CA ILE A 179 -22.42 -1.38 -3.81
C ILE A 179 -22.42 -0.38 -2.66
N SER A 180 -23.33 -0.51 -1.68
CA SER A 180 -23.36 0.35 -0.50
C SER A 180 -22.10 0.23 0.35
N SER A 181 -21.49 -0.94 0.45
CA SER A 181 -20.21 -1.10 1.15
C SER A 181 -19.02 -0.41 0.46
N LEU A 182 -19.11 -0.20 -0.86
CA LEU A 182 -18.11 0.54 -1.63
C LEU A 182 -18.30 2.06 -1.53
N LEU A 183 -19.51 2.50 -1.18
CA LEU A 183 -19.85 3.93 -1.05
C LEU A 183 -19.62 4.48 0.37
N LEU A 184 -19.41 3.60 1.37
CA LEU A 184 -19.15 3.93 2.78
C LEU A 184 -17.66 4.21 3.03
#